data_AF-A0A7V0ZAI8-F1
#
_entry.id   AF-A0A7V0ZAI8-F1
#
_cell.length_a   1.000
_cell.length_b   1.000
_cell.length_c   1.000
_cell.angle_alpha   90.00
_cell.angle_beta   90.00
_cell.angle_gamma   90.00
#
_symmetry.space_group_name_H-M   'P 1'
#
loop_
_entity.id
_entity.type
_entity.pdbx_description
1 polymer ?
#
loop_
_entity_poly.entity_id
_entity_poly.type
_entity_poly.pdbx_seq_one_letter_code
_entity_poly.pdbx_strand_id
1 'polypeptide(L)'
;MDKTDTEQIGKSLAFVRDVVQRQRKLNPVSFALYVMWGVMLAGGMILIDFYPGAVGLYWVIMGTVGWTASLTFGWWGDRHYGHLGGPGDRRETLHWVIFTLSVVVFVLIAWRTGYTGRQWGSCMFLLLGLACLLAGVHCELAWFVPGLLFVAAALLSVFAYFPYLVSATGVGVCISLVVGLVFQARARV
;
A
#
# COMPACT_ATOMS: atom_id res chain seq x y z
N MET A 1 -46.77 7.92 -15.51
CA MET A 1 -45.39 8.04 -14.99
C MET A 1 -44.54 8.46 -16.17
N ASP A 2 -44.23 9.75 -16.24
CA ASP A 2 -43.61 10.36 -17.40
C ASP A 2 -42.12 9.96 -17.48
N LYS A 3 -41.62 9.62 -18.67
CA LYS A 3 -40.23 9.14 -18.86
C LYS A 3 -39.21 10.17 -18.35
N THR A 4 -39.59 11.44 -18.41
CA THR A 4 -38.82 12.62 -18.00
C THR A 4 -38.43 12.59 -16.52
N ASP A 5 -39.31 12.13 -15.62
CA ASP A 5 -39.04 12.08 -14.18
C ASP A 5 -37.95 11.05 -13.84
N THR A 6 -37.96 9.89 -14.50
CA THR A 6 -36.96 8.83 -14.29
C THR A 6 -35.55 9.22 -14.72
N GLU A 7 -35.41 9.92 -15.86
CA GLU A 7 -34.10 10.44 -16.30
C GLU A 7 -33.57 11.52 -15.36
N GLN A 8 -34.45 12.39 -14.87
CA GLN A 8 -34.08 13.47 -13.98
C GLN A 8 -33.67 12.95 -12.59
N ILE A 9 -34.35 11.91 -12.10
CA ILE A 9 -33.96 11.17 -10.89
C ILE A 9 -32.61 10.47 -11.09
N GLY A 10 -32.38 9.82 -12.24
CA GLY A 10 -31.12 9.16 -12.56
C GLY A 10 -29.93 10.13 -12.61
N LYS A 11 -30.11 11.31 -13.22
CA LYS A 11 -29.09 12.38 -13.24
C LYS A 11 -28.83 12.95 -11.85
N SER A 12 -29.88 13.16 -11.05
CA SER A 12 -29.75 13.67 -9.68
C SER A 12 -29.03 12.68 -8.77
N LEU A 13 -29.34 11.39 -8.89
CA LEU A 13 -28.62 10.31 -8.17
C LEU A 13 -27.17 10.20 -8.62
N ALA A 14 -26.88 10.34 -9.92
CA ALA A 14 -25.51 10.37 -10.42
C ALA A 14 -24.72 11.57 -9.88
N PHE A 15 -25.36 12.75 -9.81
CA PHE A 15 -24.76 13.95 -9.23
C PHE A 15 -24.51 13.80 -7.73
N VAL A 16 -25.50 13.34 -6.96
CA VAL A 16 -25.33 13.07 -5.52
C VAL A 16 -24.24 12.03 -5.28
N ARG A 17 -24.20 10.96 -6.09
CA ARG A 17 -23.11 9.98 -6.04
C ARG A 17 -21.76 10.62 -6.30
N ASP A 18 -21.64 11.49 -7.31
CA ASP A 18 -20.38 12.17 -7.64
C ASP A 18 -19.95 13.15 -6.54
N VAL A 19 -20.88 13.88 -5.95
CA VAL A 19 -20.64 14.80 -4.82
C VAL A 19 -20.24 14.03 -3.56
N VAL A 20 -20.91 12.93 -3.24
CA VAL A 20 -20.58 12.05 -2.11
C VAL A 20 -19.22 11.37 -2.33
N GLN A 21 -18.91 10.94 -3.55
CA GLN A 21 -17.60 10.37 -3.89
C GLN A 21 -16.48 11.42 -3.81
N ARG A 22 -16.74 12.67 -4.21
CA ARG A 22 -15.80 13.79 -4.04
C ARG A 22 -15.60 14.17 -2.57
N GLN A 23 -16.61 13.98 -1.71
CA GLN A 23 -16.52 14.22 -0.27
C GLN A 23 -15.83 13.11 0.53
N ARG A 24 -15.23 12.09 -0.12
CA ARG A 24 -14.28 11.17 0.51
C ARG A 24 -13.00 11.95 0.90
N LYS A 25 -13.13 12.82 1.90
CA LYS A 25 -12.07 13.59 2.54
C LYS A 25 -11.10 12.62 3.21
N LEU A 26 -9.85 13.04 3.37
CA LEU A 26 -8.90 12.30 4.18
C LEU A 26 -9.48 12.07 5.56
N ASN A 27 -9.79 10.81 5.82
CA ASN A 27 -10.11 10.35 7.14
C ASN A 27 -8.79 10.34 7.94
N PRO A 28 -8.74 10.93 9.15
CA PRO A 28 -7.57 10.85 10.03
C PRO A 28 -7.09 9.41 10.24
N VAL A 29 -7.99 8.43 10.14
CA VAL A 29 -7.69 6.99 10.17
C VAL A 29 -6.78 6.57 9.02
N SER A 30 -7.11 6.97 7.78
CA SER A 30 -6.31 6.65 6.61
C SER A 30 -4.91 7.24 6.76
N PHE A 31 -4.80 8.48 7.23
CA PHE A 31 -3.50 9.10 7.49
C PHE A 31 -2.66 8.29 8.49
N ALA A 32 -3.24 7.88 9.62
CA ALA A 32 -2.55 7.08 10.62
C ALA A 32 -2.07 5.73 10.06
N LEU A 33 -2.89 5.05 9.25
CA LEU A 33 -2.53 3.78 8.63
C LEU A 33 -1.34 3.89 7.69
N TYR A 34 -1.31 4.91 6.85
CA TYR A 34 -0.18 5.11 5.95
C TYR A 34 1.10 5.52 6.66
N VAL A 35 1.02 6.35 7.70
CA VAL A 35 2.18 6.68 8.53
C VAL A 35 2.71 5.42 9.21
N MET A 36 1.82 4.61 9.78
CA MET A 36 2.17 3.31 10.38
C MET A 36 2.89 2.42 9.37
N TRP A 37 2.32 2.21 8.18
CA TRP A 37 2.95 1.41 7.12
C TRP A 37 4.28 2.00 6.66
N GLY A 38 4.39 3.32 6.50
CA GLY A 38 5.65 3.98 6.16
C GLY A 38 6.75 3.71 7.18
N VAL A 39 6.47 3.90 8.46
CA VAL A 39 7.42 3.65 9.55
C VAL A 39 7.78 2.18 9.65
N MET A 40 6.81 1.28 9.50
CA MET A 40 7.04 -0.17 9.48
C MET A 40 7.94 -0.59 8.32
N LEU A 41 7.67 -0.08 7.11
CA LEU A 41 8.49 -0.38 5.94
C LEU A 41 9.91 0.19 6.13
N ALA A 42 10.07 1.44 6.55
CA ALA A 42 11.39 2.00 6.81
C ALA A 42 12.15 1.20 7.87
N GLY A 43 11.52 0.89 9.00
CA GLY A 43 12.13 0.13 10.09
C GLY A 43 12.59 -1.26 9.64
N GLY A 44 11.73 -2.02 8.96
CA GLY A 44 12.08 -3.35 8.47
C GLY A 44 13.21 -3.33 7.44
N MET A 45 13.24 -2.32 6.58
CA MET A 45 14.26 -2.19 5.54
C MET A 45 15.62 -1.74 6.09
N ILE A 46 15.61 -0.84 7.08
CA ILE A 46 16.80 -0.49 7.86
C ILE A 46 17.34 -1.74 8.58
N LEU A 47 16.46 -2.53 9.17
CA LEU A 47 16.86 -3.73 9.90
C LEU A 47 17.58 -4.76 8.99
N ILE A 48 17.23 -4.83 7.71
CA ILE A 48 17.89 -5.73 6.75
C ILE A 48 19.38 -5.39 6.57
N ASP A 49 19.73 -4.10 6.50
CA ASP A 49 21.13 -3.69 6.31
C ASP A 49 21.94 -3.73 7.61
N PHE A 50 21.34 -3.39 8.76
CA PHE A 50 22.08 -3.22 10.02
C PHE A 50 21.99 -4.42 10.97
N TYR A 51 20.91 -5.19 10.95
CA TYR A 51 20.71 -6.33 11.85
C TYR A 51 19.85 -7.43 11.22
N PRO A 52 20.36 -8.11 10.16
CA PRO A 52 19.58 -9.06 9.36
C PRO A 52 19.02 -10.25 10.16
N GLY A 53 19.65 -10.59 11.29
CA GLY A 53 19.21 -11.70 12.15
C GLY A 53 17.82 -11.53 12.77
N ALA A 54 17.35 -10.28 12.95
CA ALA A 54 16.01 -10.02 13.51
C ALA A 54 14.93 -9.77 12.47
N VAL A 55 15.26 -9.74 11.17
CA VAL A 55 14.32 -9.36 10.08
C VAL A 55 13.09 -10.25 10.07
N GLY A 56 13.27 -11.57 10.17
CA GLY A 56 12.15 -12.51 10.18
C GLY A 56 11.19 -12.26 11.35
N LEU A 57 11.73 -12.10 12.56
CA LEU A 57 10.93 -11.84 13.75
C LEU A 57 10.21 -10.48 13.68
N TYR A 58 10.90 -9.46 13.18
CA TYR A 58 10.33 -8.13 12.97
C TYR A 58 9.11 -8.19 12.06
N TRP A 59 9.21 -8.84 10.90
CA TRP A 59 8.08 -8.92 9.95
C TRP A 59 6.94 -9.79 10.46
N VAL A 60 7.19 -10.81 11.27
CA VAL A 60 6.14 -11.60 11.92
C VAL A 60 5.35 -10.73 12.90
N ILE A 61 6.04 -9.99 13.77
CA ILE A 61 5.41 -9.12 14.77
C ILE A 61 4.72 -7.95 14.08
N MET A 62 5.48 -7.15 13.34
CA MET A 62 4.97 -5.93 12.71
C MET A 62 3.97 -6.23 11.60
N GLY A 63 4.11 -7.34 10.86
CA GLY A 63 3.10 -7.78 9.90
C GLY A 63 1.76 -8.10 10.57
N THR A 64 1.79 -8.78 11.72
CA THR A 64 0.58 -9.05 12.51
C THR A 64 -0.04 -7.76 13.05
N VAL A 65 0.78 -6.85 13.57
CA VAL A 65 0.34 -5.52 14.04
C VAL A 65 -0.27 -4.72 12.88
N GLY A 66 0.39 -4.67 11.72
CA GLY A 66 -0.10 -3.93 10.56
C GLY A 66 -1.43 -4.47 10.04
N TRP A 67 -1.60 -5.80 9.99
CA TRP A 67 -2.85 -6.42 9.56
C TRP A 67 -4.00 -6.15 10.54
N THR A 68 -3.76 -6.37 11.84
CA THR A 68 -4.77 -6.14 12.88
C THR A 68 -5.14 -4.67 13.01
N ALA A 69 -4.16 -3.76 12.94
CA ALA A 69 -4.40 -2.33 12.88
C ALA A 69 -5.24 -1.95 11.66
N SER A 70 -4.90 -2.45 10.46
CA SER A 70 -5.65 -2.14 9.23
C SER A 70 -7.12 -2.57 9.32
N LEU A 71 -7.40 -3.76 9.89
CA LEU A 71 -8.78 -4.24 10.10
C LEU A 71 -9.54 -3.42 11.14
N THR A 72 -8.92 -3.13 12.28
CA THR A 72 -9.55 -2.40 13.39
C THR A 72 -9.83 -0.94 13.01
N PHE A 73 -8.87 -0.28 12.38
CA PHE A 73 -9.00 1.08 11.88
C PHE A 73 -9.96 1.17 10.71
N GLY A 74 -9.97 0.20 9.79
CA GLY A 74 -10.99 0.11 8.74
C GLY A 74 -12.39 0.07 9.32
N TRP A 75 -12.65 -0.88 10.24
CA TRP A 75 -13.95 -1.00 10.90
C TRP A 75 -14.36 0.24 11.70
N TRP A 76 -13.43 0.84 12.45
CA TRP A 76 -13.70 2.07 13.20
C TRP A 76 -13.99 3.25 12.27
N GLY A 77 -13.22 3.36 11.18
CA GLY A 77 -13.37 4.37 10.14
C GLY A 77 -14.72 4.28 9.43
N ASP A 78 -15.14 3.08 9.08
CA ASP A 78 -16.46 2.79 8.48
C ASP A 78 -17.59 3.26 9.38
N ARG A 79 -17.47 2.97 10.68
CA ARG A 79 -18.49 3.28 11.68
C ARG A 79 -18.60 4.78 12.01
N HIS A 80 -17.48 5.50 12.05
CA HIS A 80 -17.44 6.90 12.51
C HIS A 80 -17.48 7.92 11.38
N TYR A 81 -16.96 7.56 10.19
CA TYR A 81 -16.84 8.47 9.05
C TYR A 81 -17.68 8.04 7.85
N GLY A 82 -18.52 7.00 8.01
CA GLY A 82 -19.51 6.60 7.01
C GLY A 82 -18.90 6.01 5.74
N HIS A 83 -17.77 5.32 5.86
CA HIS A 83 -17.25 4.50 4.76
C HIS A 83 -18.15 3.28 4.57
N LEU A 84 -19.16 3.40 3.71
CA LEU A 84 -19.92 2.26 3.24
C LEU A 84 -19.06 1.54 2.21
N GLY A 85 -18.62 0.32 2.55
CA GLY A 85 -17.78 -0.58 1.74
C GLY A 85 -18.22 -0.71 0.29
N GLY A 86 -17.77 0.23 -0.53
CA GLY A 86 -18.04 0.27 -1.96
C GLY A 86 -17.16 -0.73 -2.72
N PRO A 87 -17.36 -0.86 -4.04
CA PRO A 87 -16.55 -1.74 -4.89
C PRO A 87 -15.03 -1.49 -4.82
N GLY A 88 -14.59 -0.30 -4.38
CA GLY A 88 -13.18 0.03 -4.17
C GLY A 88 -12.54 -0.71 -3.00
N ASP A 89 -13.29 -0.93 -1.92
CA ASP A 89 -12.78 -1.54 -0.68
C ASP A 89 -12.53 -3.05 -0.84
N ARG A 90 -13.42 -3.72 -1.58
CA ARG A 90 -13.23 -5.13 -1.97
C ARG A 90 -12.03 -5.31 -2.90
N ARG A 91 -11.83 -4.40 -3.86
CA ARG A 91 -10.69 -4.47 -4.80
C ARG A 91 -9.37 -4.30 -4.08
N GLU A 92 -9.29 -3.32 -3.18
CA GLU A 92 -8.09 -3.07 -2.37
C GLU A 92 -7.79 -4.25 -1.45
N THR A 93 -8.79 -4.77 -0.74
CA THR A 93 -8.62 -5.96 0.10
C THR A 93 -8.13 -7.17 -0.70
N LEU A 94 -8.76 -7.45 -1.85
CA LEU A 94 -8.34 -8.55 -2.73
C LEU A 94 -6.92 -8.36 -3.25
N HIS A 95 -6.54 -7.12 -3.62
CA HIS A 95 -5.19 -6.80 -4.07
C HIS A 95 -4.14 -7.16 -3.01
N TRP A 96 -4.34 -6.73 -1.76
CA TRP A 96 -3.41 -7.02 -0.67
C TRP A 96 -3.39 -8.48 -0.26
N VAL A 97 -4.53 -9.20 -0.32
CA VAL A 97 -4.58 -10.65 -0.10
C VAL A 97 -3.81 -11.41 -1.18
N ILE A 98 -4.02 -11.08 -2.46
CA ILE A 98 -3.32 -11.70 -3.59
C ILE A 98 -1.81 -11.43 -3.47
N PHE A 99 -1.42 -10.21 -3.13
CA PHE A 99 -0.04 -9.85 -2.88
C PHE A 99 0.57 -10.68 -1.73
N THR A 100 -0.13 -10.77 -0.59
CA THR A 100 0.33 -11.55 0.57
C THR A 100 0.53 -13.02 0.22
N LEU A 101 -0.42 -13.62 -0.51
CA LEU A 101 -0.28 -14.99 -1.01
C LEU A 101 0.92 -15.13 -1.96
N SER A 102 1.15 -14.15 -2.83
CA SER A 102 2.30 -14.13 -3.74
C SER A 102 3.63 -14.06 -2.99
N VAL A 103 3.72 -13.27 -1.90
CA VAL A 103 4.88 -13.22 -1.01
C VAL A 103 5.13 -14.58 -0.37
N VAL A 104 4.09 -15.21 0.18
CA VAL A 104 4.20 -16.54 0.81
C VAL A 104 4.71 -17.58 -0.18
N VAL A 105 4.10 -17.64 -1.37
CA VAL A 105 4.51 -18.57 -2.43
C VAL A 105 5.96 -18.30 -2.86
N PHE A 106 6.35 -17.04 -3.05
CA PHE A 106 7.72 -16.69 -3.39
C PHE A 106 8.71 -17.13 -2.30
N VAL A 107 8.41 -16.88 -1.02
CA VAL A 107 9.28 -17.27 0.11
C VAL A 107 9.48 -18.79 0.13
N LEU A 108 8.41 -19.57 -0.10
CA LEU A 108 8.49 -21.03 -0.17
C LEU A 108 9.34 -21.50 -1.36
N ILE A 109 9.19 -20.88 -2.54
CA ILE A 109 10.01 -21.18 -3.72
C ILE A 109 11.48 -20.86 -3.45
N ALA A 110 11.77 -19.65 -2.95
CA ALA A 110 13.13 -19.20 -2.68
C ALA A 110 13.82 -20.09 -1.64
N TRP A 111 13.09 -20.50 -0.59
CA TRP A 111 13.59 -21.46 0.41
C TRP A 111 13.89 -22.83 -0.22
N ARG A 112 13.00 -23.34 -1.08
CA ARG A 112 13.18 -24.65 -1.71
C ARG A 112 14.32 -24.69 -2.73
N THR A 113 14.55 -23.59 -3.44
CA THR A 113 15.50 -23.48 -4.55
C THR A 113 16.86 -22.90 -4.16
N GLY A 114 17.00 -22.38 -2.94
CA GLY A 114 18.28 -21.87 -2.43
C GLY A 114 18.70 -20.54 -3.05
N TYR A 115 17.77 -19.61 -3.23
CA TYR A 115 18.07 -18.29 -3.80
C TYR A 115 19.19 -17.59 -3.02
N THR A 116 20.12 -16.98 -3.76
CA THR A 116 21.15 -16.11 -3.16
C THR A 116 20.50 -14.82 -2.63
N GLY A 117 21.14 -14.18 -1.64
CA GLY A 117 20.61 -12.94 -1.03
C GLY A 117 20.30 -11.83 -2.05
N ARG A 118 21.11 -11.70 -3.12
CA ARG A 118 20.87 -10.72 -4.19
C ARG A 118 19.63 -11.06 -5.03
N GLN A 119 19.46 -12.32 -5.41
CA GLN A 119 18.28 -12.78 -6.16
C GLN A 119 17.03 -12.58 -5.32
N TRP A 120 17.09 -12.96 -4.04
CA TRP A 120 16.00 -12.78 -3.09
C TRP A 120 15.59 -11.30 -2.96
N GLY A 121 16.55 -10.41 -2.72
CA GLY A 121 16.30 -8.98 -2.57
C GLY A 121 15.72 -8.33 -3.83
N SER A 122 16.28 -8.65 -5.01
CA SER A 122 15.81 -8.08 -6.29
C SER A 122 14.38 -8.51 -6.61
N CYS A 123 14.06 -9.79 -6.41
CA CYS A 123 12.70 -10.29 -6.61
C CYS A 123 11.72 -9.73 -5.57
N MET A 124 12.14 -9.59 -4.32
CA MET A 124 11.31 -8.97 -3.27
C MET A 124 10.99 -7.50 -3.57
N PHE A 125 11.99 -6.72 -3.97
CA PHE A 125 11.78 -5.34 -4.41
C PHE A 125 10.83 -5.26 -5.60
N LEU A 126 10.99 -6.14 -6.59
CA LEU A 126 10.10 -6.17 -7.74
C LEU A 126 8.67 -6.53 -7.33
N LEU A 127 8.49 -7.53 -6.47
CA LEU A 127 7.18 -7.97 -5.98
C LEU A 127 6.48 -6.83 -5.20
N LEU A 128 7.20 -6.17 -4.29
CA LEU A 128 6.72 -5.00 -3.55
C LEU A 128 6.40 -3.82 -4.49
N GLY A 129 7.25 -3.58 -5.47
CA GLY A 129 7.10 -2.51 -6.45
C GLY A 129 5.87 -2.69 -7.33
N LEU A 130 5.65 -3.90 -7.85
CA LEU A 130 4.45 -4.23 -8.62
C LEU A 130 3.19 -4.11 -7.76
N ALA A 131 3.23 -4.61 -6.52
CA ALA A 131 2.10 -4.50 -5.62
C ALA A 131 1.74 -3.04 -5.33
N CYS A 132 2.71 -2.20 -5.02
CA CYS A 132 2.49 -0.78 -4.75
C CYS A 132 2.09 0.00 -6.01
N LEU A 133 2.71 -0.25 -7.17
CA LEU A 133 2.34 0.40 -8.44
C LEU A 133 0.91 0.08 -8.84
N LEU A 134 0.55 -1.21 -8.81
CA LEU A 134 -0.80 -1.65 -9.16
C LEU A 134 -1.84 -1.13 -8.15
N ALA A 135 -1.50 -1.07 -6.86
CA ALA A 135 -2.32 -0.38 -5.87
C ALA A 135 -2.46 1.12 -6.21
N GLY A 136 -1.37 1.76 -6.66
CA GLY A 136 -1.33 3.13 -7.14
C GLY A 136 -2.29 3.40 -8.30
N VAL A 137 -2.35 2.48 -9.25
CA VAL A 137 -3.17 2.59 -10.47
C VAL A 137 -4.63 2.21 -10.24
N HIS A 138 -4.88 1.18 -9.42
CA HIS A 138 -6.22 0.57 -9.30
C HIS A 138 -6.95 0.90 -8.00
N CYS A 139 -6.24 1.31 -6.95
CA CYS A 139 -6.81 1.58 -5.63
C CYS A 139 -6.63 3.05 -5.25
N GLU A 140 -5.42 3.45 -4.85
CA GLU A 140 -5.11 4.80 -4.36
C GLU A 140 -3.74 5.27 -4.83
N LEU A 141 -3.71 6.47 -5.44
CA LEU A 141 -2.52 7.07 -6.05
C LEU A 141 -1.33 7.23 -5.09
N ALA A 142 -1.57 7.21 -3.77
CA ALA A 142 -0.52 7.33 -2.74
C ALA A 142 0.54 6.22 -2.86
N TRP A 143 0.15 5.04 -3.34
CA TRP A 143 1.05 3.89 -3.50
C TRP A 143 1.91 3.93 -4.77
N PHE A 144 1.62 4.84 -5.70
CA PHE A 144 2.30 4.88 -6.99
C PHE A 144 3.80 5.22 -6.86
N VAL A 145 4.13 6.28 -6.12
CA VAL A 145 5.53 6.68 -5.89
C VAL A 145 6.32 5.63 -5.10
N PRO A 146 5.82 5.07 -3.99
CA PRO A 146 6.44 3.92 -3.34
C PRO A 146 6.75 2.78 -4.30
N GLY A 147 5.81 2.45 -5.18
CA GLY A 147 5.97 1.39 -6.15
C GLY A 147 7.10 1.68 -7.16
N LEU A 148 7.21 2.92 -7.64
CA LEU A 148 8.33 3.33 -8.50
C LEU A 148 9.68 3.20 -7.78
N LEU A 149 9.75 3.59 -6.51
CA LEU A 149 10.98 3.47 -5.70
C LEU A 149 11.41 2.01 -5.56
N PHE A 150 10.47 1.11 -5.28
CA PHE A 150 10.75 -0.32 -5.21
C PHE A 150 11.18 -0.93 -6.54
N VAL A 151 10.55 -0.55 -7.67
CA VAL A 151 10.98 -1.01 -9.00
C VAL A 151 12.38 -0.48 -9.34
N ALA A 152 12.67 0.79 -9.02
CA ALA A 152 13.99 1.36 -9.21
C ALA A 152 15.04 0.61 -8.35
N ALA A 153 14.72 0.30 -7.09
CA ALA A 153 15.59 -0.47 -6.22
C ALA A 153 15.83 -1.89 -6.77
N ALA A 154 14.80 -2.56 -7.31
CA ALA A 154 14.93 -3.86 -7.95
C ALA A 154 15.86 -3.81 -9.17
N LEU A 155 15.72 -2.79 -10.03
CA LEU A 155 16.60 -2.62 -11.19
C LEU A 155 18.04 -2.37 -10.75
N LEU A 156 18.25 -1.45 -9.80
CA LEU A 156 19.58 -1.13 -9.28
C LEU A 156 20.26 -2.36 -8.64
N SER A 157 19.51 -3.18 -7.90
CA SER A 157 20.05 -4.38 -7.23
C SER A 157 20.45 -5.50 -8.20
N VAL A 158 19.91 -5.50 -9.42
CA VAL A 158 20.33 -6.43 -10.49
C VAL A 158 21.70 -6.04 -11.05
N PHE A 159 21.92 -4.75 -11.31
CA PHE A 159 23.13 -4.27 -11.99
C PHE A 159 24.32 -4.07 -11.05
N ALA A 160 24.09 -3.68 -9.79
CA ALA A 160 25.18 -3.42 -8.86
C ALA A 160 24.80 -3.67 -7.39
N TYR A 161 25.83 -3.91 -6.58
CA TYR A 161 25.68 -3.90 -5.12
C TYR A 161 25.87 -2.48 -4.62
N PHE A 162 24.78 -1.90 -4.13
CA PHE A 162 24.80 -0.60 -3.47
C PHE A 162 24.69 -0.81 -1.96
N PRO A 163 25.70 -0.41 -1.16
CA PRO A 163 25.58 -0.48 0.28
C PRO A 163 24.42 0.42 0.73
N TYR A 164 23.61 -0.08 1.66
CA TYR A 164 22.44 0.61 2.22
C TYR A 164 21.28 0.88 1.25
N LEU A 165 21.25 0.25 0.07
CA LEU A 165 20.15 0.40 -0.90
C LEU A 165 18.79 0.06 -0.27
N VAL A 166 18.75 -0.95 0.58
CA VAL A 166 17.52 -1.42 1.23
C VAL A 166 17.00 -0.36 2.19
N SER A 167 17.85 0.14 3.08
CA SER A 167 17.55 1.23 4.01
C SER A 167 17.10 2.49 3.28
N ALA A 168 17.84 2.92 2.25
CA ALA A 168 17.53 4.11 1.47
C ALA A 168 16.17 4.00 0.79
N THR A 169 15.84 2.81 0.25
CA THR A 169 14.53 2.53 -0.34
C THR A 169 13.42 2.61 0.71
N GLY A 170 13.62 2.00 1.88
CA GLY A 170 12.65 2.05 2.97
C GLY A 170 12.35 3.46 3.46
N VAL A 171 13.38 4.28 3.66
CA VAL A 171 13.24 5.70 4.03
C VAL A 171 12.52 6.48 2.92
N GLY A 172 12.92 6.28 1.66
CA GLY A 172 12.27 6.92 0.51
C GLY A 172 10.78 6.57 0.42
N VAL A 173 10.43 5.31 0.61
CA VAL A 173 9.04 4.84 0.64
C VAL A 173 8.26 5.51 1.77
N CYS A 174 8.81 5.53 2.99
CA CYS A 174 8.17 6.20 4.12
C CYS A 174 7.90 7.69 3.84
N ILE A 175 8.91 8.41 3.34
CA ILE A 175 8.76 9.83 2.97
C ILE A 175 7.69 9.97 1.89
N SER A 176 7.71 9.12 0.86
CA SER A 176 6.77 9.19 -0.26
C SER A 176 5.33 8.96 0.16
N LEU A 177 5.07 8.08 1.12
CA LEU A 177 3.73 7.84 1.66
C LEU A 177 3.23 9.06 2.46
N VAL A 178 4.06 9.60 3.34
CA VAL A 178 3.71 10.80 4.13
C VAL A 178 3.46 12.01 3.22
N VAL A 179 4.35 12.24 2.25
CA VAL A 179 4.26 13.36 1.31
C VAL A 179 3.08 13.18 0.36
N GLY A 180 2.89 11.97 -0.19
CA GLY A 180 1.76 11.65 -1.09
C GLY A 180 0.40 11.92 -0.44
N LEU A 181 0.27 11.65 0.86
CA LEU A 181 -0.94 11.97 1.62
C LEU A 181 -1.14 13.46 1.81
N VAL A 182 -0.09 14.20 2.14
CA VAL A 182 -0.17 15.66 2.30
C VAL A 182 -0.59 16.32 0.98
N PHE A 183 -0.09 15.84 -0.15
CA PHE A 183 -0.51 16.35 -1.46
C PHE A 183 -1.95 15.98 -1.80
N GLN A 184 -2.39 14.75 -1.51
CA GLN A 184 -3.80 14.38 -1.65
C GLN A 184 -4.73 15.17 -0.73
N ALA A 185 -4.23 15.59 0.44
CA ALA A 185 -4.96 16.46 1.37
C ALA A 185 -5.18 17.85 0.79
N ARG A 186 -4.15 18.41 0.16
CA ARG A 186 -4.18 19.77 -0.38
C ARG A 186 -4.89 19.86 -1.73
N ALA A 187 -4.80 18.82 -2.58
CA ALA A 187 -5.44 18.82 -3.90
C ALA A 187 -6.97 18.63 -3.86
N ARG A 188 -7.54 18.31 -2.68
CA ARG A 188 -8.99 18.12 -2.47
C ARG A 188 -9.64 19.24 -1.65
N VAL A 189 -8.90 20.31 -1.35
CA VAL A 189 -9.40 21.59 -0.80
C VAL A 189 -9.62 22.55 -1.96
#